data_AF-A0A0G1T1X1-F1
#
_entry.id   AF-A0A0G1T1X1-F1
#
_cell.length_a   1.000
_cell.length_b   1.000
_cell.length_c   1.000
_cell.angle_alpha   90.00
_cell.angle_beta   90.00
_cell.angle_gamma   90.00
#
_symmetry.space_group_name_H-M   'P 1'
#
loop_
_entity.id
_entity.type
_entity.pdbx_description
1 polymer ?
#
loop_
_entity_poly.entity_id
_entity_poly.type
_entity_poly.pdbx_seq_one_letter_code
_entity_poly.pdbx_strand_id
1 'polypeptide(L)'
;MNRKRLTATLVLMMFAIFALSLAGERWHWDILYVLLHLSGGFWVSLFFIWFFCADGLPLFKLRSGQPGPFLTTQTLLFVLVIGVLWEIFQFLTKSRIGAEPWSAPDTISDLFINMAGCLTALFYYRKIIMLPADNNVQSN
;
A
#
# COMPACT_ATOMS: atom_id res chain seq x y z
N MET A 1 9.56 15.02 -6.38
CA MET A 1 8.41 14.11 -6.23
C MET A 1 7.14 14.85 -6.64
N ASN A 2 6.29 14.29 -7.50
CA ASN A 2 5.00 14.89 -7.81
C ASN A 2 3.96 14.59 -6.70
N ARG A 3 3.92 15.44 -5.66
CA ARG A 3 3.07 15.23 -4.47
C ARG A 3 1.58 15.29 -4.77
N LYS A 4 1.16 16.17 -5.69
CA LYS A 4 -0.25 16.26 -6.11
C LYS A 4 -0.71 14.93 -6.70
N ARG A 5 0.10 14.36 -7.60
CA ARG A 5 -0.16 13.04 -8.19
C ARG A 5 -0.20 11.93 -7.14
N LEU A 6 0.78 11.87 -6.24
CA LEU A 6 0.81 10.87 -5.17
C LEU A 6 -0.43 10.95 -4.26
N THR A 7 -0.83 12.17 -3.88
CA THR A 7 -2.02 12.40 -3.05
C THR A 7 -3.29 11.99 -3.79
N ALA A 8 -3.42 12.34 -5.07
CA ALA A 8 -4.55 11.90 -5.90
C ALA A 8 -4.61 10.38 -6.03
N THR A 9 -3.47 9.71 -6.24
CA THR A 9 -3.38 8.24 -6.26
C THR A 9 -3.82 7.63 -4.93
N LEU A 10 -3.39 8.18 -3.79
CA LEU A 10 -3.78 7.70 -2.46
C LEU A 10 -5.29 7.80 -2.23
N VAL A 11 -5.90 8.94 -2.58
CA VAL A 11 -7.35 9.15 -2.44
C VAL A 11 -8.11 8.20 -3.37
N LEU A 12 -7.70 8.08 -4.63
CA LEU A 12 -8.31 7.16 -5.60
C LEU A 12 -8.26 5.70 -5.11
N MET A 13 -7.09 5.27 -4.63
CA MET A 13 -6.89 3.92 -4.11
C MET A 13 -7.73 3.65 -2.86
N MET A 14 -7.94 4.64 -1.98
CA MET A 14 -8.85 4.49 -0.83
C MET A 14 -10.27 4.13 -1.28
N PHE A 15 -10.80 4.84 -2.29
CA PHE A 15 -12.12 4.52 -2.85
C PHE A 15 -12.12 3.18 -3.61
N ALA A 16 -11.05 2.85 -4.32
CA ALA A 16 -10.93 1.57 -5.02
C ALA A 16 -10.92 0.37 -4.06
N ILE A 17 -10.16 0.45 -2.97
CA ILE A 17 -10.12 -0.57 -1.90
C ILE A 17 -11.49 -0.71 -1.25
N PHE A 18 -12.15 0.41 -0.94
CA PHE A 18 -13.50 0.38 -0.40
C PHE A 18 -14.49 -0.32 -1.34
N ALA A 19 -14.45 0.00 -2.64
CA ALA A 19 -15.29 -0.66 -3.64
C ALA A 19 -14.98 -2.15 -3.78
N LEU A 20 -13.69 -2.55 -3.76
CA LEU A 20 -13.27 -3.96 -3.76
C LEU A 20 -13.78 -4.70 -2.53
N SER A 21 -13.76 -4.07 -1.35
CA SER A 21 -14.30 -4.65 -0.12
C SER A 21 -15.79 -4.96 -0.25
N LEU A 22 -16.60 -3.98 -0.70
CA LEU A 22 -18.03 -4.17 -0.93
C LEU A 22 -18.31 -5.25 -1.98
N ALA A 23 -17.52 -5.27 -3.05
CA ALA A 23 -17.62 -6.27 -4.11
C ALA A 23 -17.29 -7.68 -3.59
N GLY A 24 -16.23 -7.81 -2.79
CA GLY A 24 -15.81 -9.07 -2.18
C GLY A 24 -16.87 -9.66 -1.26
N GLU A 25 -17.51 -8.82 -0.43
CA GLU A 25 -18.63 -9.23 0.42
C GLU A 25 -19.86 -9.67 -0.38
N ARG A 26 -20.11 -9.03 -1.53
CA ARG A 26 -21.32 -9.31 -2.32
C ARG A 26 -21.20 -10.54 -3.21
N TRP A 27 -20.04 -10.73 -3.84
CA TRP A 27 -19.85 -11.71 -4.91
C TRP A 27 -18.96 -12.90 -4.52
N HIS A 28 -18.27 -12.84 -3.38
CA HIS A 28 -17.43 -13.94 -2.86
C HIS A 28 -16.45 -14.52 -3.88
N TRP A 29 -15.89 -13.66 -4.74
CA TRP A 29 -14.87 -14.09 -5.68
C TRP A 29 -13.49 -14.01 -5.02
N ASP A 30 -12.79 -15.14 -4.93
CA ASP A 30 -11.45 -15.24 -4.31
C ASP A 30 -10.46 -14.24 -4.91
N ILE A 31 -10.57 -13.94 -6.21
CA ILE A 31 -9.71 -12.96 -6.88
C ILE A 31 -9.89 -11.54 -6.30
N LEU A 32 -11.09 -11.17 -5.84
CA LEU A 32 -11.33 -9.85 -5.24
C LEU A 32 -10.63 -9.74 -3.88
N TYR A 33 -10.56 -10.83 -3.13
CA TYR A 33 -9.83 -10.89 -1.86
C TYR A 33 -8.32 -10.71 -2.08
N VAL A 34 -7.76 -11.40 -3.09
CA VAL A 34 -6.35 -11.22 -3.48
C VAL A 34 -6.08 -9.79 -3.94
N LEU A 35 -6.96 -9.21 -4.75
CA LEU A 35 -6.82 -7.83 -5.22
C LEU A 35 -6.96 -6.82 -4.07
N LEU A 36 -7.78 -7.11 -3.06
CA LEU A 36 -7.94 -6.27 -1.88
C LEU A 36 -6.63 -6.19 -1.08
N HIS A 37 -6.00 -7.33 -0.78
CA HIS A 37 -4.71 -7.37 -0.08
C HIS A 37 -3.58 -6.75 -0.91
N LEU A 38 -3.55 -7.03 -2.22
CA LEU A 38 -2.53 -6.44 -3.10
C LEU A 38 -2.65 -4.90 -3.11
N SER A 39 -3.88 -4.41 -3.21
CA SER A 39 -4.18 -2.97 -3.20
C SER A 39 -3.94 -2.34 -1.83
N GLY A 40 -4.22 -3.07 -0.74
CA GLY A 40 -3.95 -2.68 0.64
C GLY A 40 -2.46 -2.45 0.86
N GLY A 41 -1.62 -3.46 0.59
CA GLY A 41 -0.17 -3.34 0.68
C GLY A 41 0.41 -2.23 -0.21
N PHE A 42 -0.14 -2.06 -1.42
CA PHE A 42 0.22 -0.96 -2.31
C PHE A 42 -0.10 0.41 -1.69
N TRP A 43 -1.32 0.59 -1.17
CA TRP A 43 -1.76 1.84 -0.58
C TRP A 43 -0.99 2.21 0.69
N VAL A 44 -0.81 1.26 1.61
CA VAL A 44 -0.05 1.46 2.86
C VAL A 44 1.39 1.91 2.57
N SER A 45 2.01 1.35 1.53
CA SER A 45 3.35 1.72 1.09
C SER A 45 3.43 3.14 0.56
N LEU A 46 2.49 3.52 -0.32
CA LEU A 46 2.42 4.89 -0.83
C LEU A 46 2.11 5.88 0.29
N PHE A 47 1.30 5.49 1.27
CA PHE A 47 0.99 6.32 2.44
C PHE A 47 2.26 6.54 3.28
N PHE A 48 3.04 5.49 3.54
CA PHE A 48 4.32 5.60 4.23
C PHE A 48 5.26 6.58 3.52
N ILE A 49 5.44 6.43 2.21
CA ILE A 49 6.29 7.33 1.42
C ILE A 49 5.75 8.76 1.44
N TRP A 50 4.44 8.94 1.27
CA TRP A 50 3.82 10.27 1.31
C TRP A 50 3.98 10.95 2.67
N PHE A 51 3.86 10.21 3.77
CA PHE A 51 3.93 10.74 5.12
C PHE A 51 5.37 11.02 5.56
N PHE A 52 6.30 10.07 5.34
CA PHE A 52 7.67 10.15 5.85
C PHE A 52 8.69 10.74 4.87
N CYS A 53 8.39 10.82 3.58
CA CYS A 53 9.26 11.48 2.59
C CYS A 53 8.75 12.86 2.15
N ALA A 54 7.69 13.39 2.76
CA ALA A 54 7.24 14.76 2.51
C ALA A 54 8.15 15.79 3.19
N ASP A 55 8.60 16.78 2.40
CA ASP A 55 9.31 17.94 2.91
C ASP A 55 8.43 18.67 3.96
N GLY A 56 9.01 18.92 5.14
CA GLY A 56 8.37 19.73 6.20
C GLY A 56 7.88 18.96 7.44
N LEU A 57 7.93 17.63 7.47
CA LEU A 57 7.61 16.86 8.69
C LEU A 57 8.88 16.58 9.52
N PRO A 58 8.88 16.88 10.83
CA PRO A 58 10.10 16.93 11.65
C PRO A 58 10.63 15.57 12.13
N LEU A 59 9.82 14.51 12.10
CA LEU A 59 10.10 13.29 12.86
C LEU A 59 11.10 12.33 12.19
N PHE A 60 11.14 12.28 10.85
CA PHE A 60 12.10 11.43 10.13
C PHE A 60 12.42 12.08 8.77
N LYS A 61 13.46 12.92 8.71
CA LYS A 61 13.99 13.38 7.41
C LYS A 61 14.68 12.20 6.72
N LEU A 62 13.92 11.37 6.02
CA LEU A 62 14.43 10.50 4.97
C LEU A 62 15.02 11.40 3.87
N ARG A 63 16.30 11.76 4.06
CA ARG A 63 17.02 12.84 3.38
C ARG A 63 17.16 12.66 1.86
N SER A 64 16.71 11.55 1.31
CA SER A 64 16.66 11.33 -0.12
C SER A 64 15.29 10.84 -0.46
N GLY A 65 14.52 11.66 -1.18
CA GLY A 65 13.27 11.22 -1.77
C GLY A 65 13.44 10.03 -2.71
N GLN A 66 14.68 9.65 -3.09
CA GLN A 66 15.00 8.51 -3.96
C GLN A 66 14.76 7.15 -3.29
N PRO A 67 14.27 6.13 -4.05
CA PRO A 67 14.02 4.80 -3.52
C PRO A 67 15.36 4.05 -3.44
N GLY A 68 16.12 4.38 -2.40
CA GLY A 68 17.32 3.65 -2.03
C GLY A 68 16.98 2.39 -1.23
N PRO A 69 17.97 1.51 -0.98
CA PRO A 69 17.77 0.29 -0.19
C PRO A 69 17.20 0.59 1.21
N PHE A 70 17.59 1.73 1.80
CA PHE A 70 17.08 2.16 3.11
C PHE A 70 15.57 2.44 3.11
N LEU A 71 15.07 3.25 2.15
CA LEU A 71 13.64 3.54 2.03
C LEU A 71 12.84 2.26 1.74
N THR A 72 13.37 1.42 0.84
CA THR A 72 12.78 0.13 0.49
C THR A 72 12.61 -0.76 1.73
N THR A 73 13.68 -0.96 2.49
CA THR A 73 13.64 -1.78 3.72
C THR A 73 12.67 -1.21 4.74
N GLN A 74 12.66 0.10 4.96
CA GLN A 74 11.73 0.72 5.92
C GLN A 74 10.27 0.57 5.49
N THR A 75 9.97 0.74 4.19
CA THR A 75 8.62 0.57 3.67
C THR A 75 8.16 -0.88 3.79
N LEU A 76 9.03 -1.84 3.46
CA LEU A 76 8.76 -3.28 3.62
C LEU A 76 8.49 -3.65 5.08
N LEU A 77 9.30 -3.17 6.02
CA LEU A 77 9.10 -3.41 7.45
C LEU A 77 7.80 -2.77 7.95
N PHE A 78 7.49 -1.56 7.50
CA PHE A 78 6.26 -0.87 7.87
C PHE A 78 5.02 -1.64 7.38
N VAL A 79 5.00 -2.06 6.12
CA VAL A 79 3.89 -2.86 5.55
C VAL A 79 3.77 -4.19 6.26
N LEU A 80 4.88 -4.86 6.58
CA LEU A 80 4.86 -6.11 7.34
C LEU A 80 4.23 -5.91 8.72
N VAL A 81 4.60 -4.85 9.45
CA VAL A 81 4.01 -4.54 10.76
C VAL A 81 2.51 -4.26 10.63
N ILE A 82 2.10 -3.41 9.68
CA ILE A 82 0.69 -3.08 9.47
C ILE A 82 -0.11 -4.33 9.05
N GLY A 83 0.45 -5.18 8.17
CA GLY A 83 -0.16 -6.44 7.77
C GLY A 83 -0.33 -7.40 8.94
N VAL A 84 0.68 -7.58 9.78
CA VAL A 84 0.58 -8.43 10.99
C VAL A 84 -0.47 -7.88 11.96
N LEU A 85 -0.51 -6.56 12.17
CA LEU A 85 -1.54 -5.94 13.02
C LEU A 85 -2.95 -6.13 12.45
N TRP A 86 -3.09 -6.06 11.13
CA TRP A 86 -4.36 -6.33 10.44
C TRP A 86 -4.81 -7.78 10.63
N GLU A 87 -3.90 -8.75 10.49
CA GLU A 87 -4.22 -10.17 10.70
C GLU A 87 -4.57 -10.49 12.17
N ILE A 88 -3.89 -9.86 13.13
CA ILE A 88 -4.28 -9.94 14.54
C ILE A 88 -5.68 -9.37 14.75
N PHE A 89 -6.00 -8.23 14.13
CA PHE A 89 -7.33 -7.66 14.19
C PHE A 89 -8.39 -8.59 13.57
N GLN A 90 -8.11 -9.20 12.41
CA GLN A 90 -8.98 -10.21 11.80
C GLN A 90 -9.20 -11.42 12.73
N PHE A 91 -8.15 -11.95 13.33
CA PHE A 91 -8.25 -13.05 14.27
C PHE A 91 -9.13 -12.71 15.47
N LEU A 92 -8.92 -11.53 16.08
CA LEU A 92 -9.70 -11.07 17.23
C LEU A 92 -11.17 -10.81 16.89
N THR A 93 -11.45 -10.30 15.69
CA THR A 93 -12.82 -10.03 15.26
C THR A 93 -13.55 -11.31 14.85
N LYS A 94 -12.92 -12.19 14.06
CA LYS A 94 -13.50 -13.49 13.67
C LYS A 94 -13.77 -14.37 14.90
N SER A 95 -12.86 -14.42 15.87
CA SER A 95 -13.05 -15.21 17.10
C SER A 95 -14.16 -14.69 18.03
N ARG A 96 -14.55 -13.41 17.92
CA ARG A 96 -15.56 -12.79 18.81
C ARG A 96 -16.91 -12.55 18.14
N ILE A 97 -16.93 -12.33 16.83
CA ILE A 97 -18.09 -11.82 16.07
C ILE A 97 -18.30 -12.60 14.77
N GLY A 98 -17.29 -13.31 14.26
CA GLY A 98 -17.35 -13.98 12.96
C GLY A 98 -17.91 -15.41 13.02
N ALA A 99 -18.51 -15.82 11.90
CA ALA A 99 -18.96 -17.20 11.68
C ALA A 99 -17.86 -18.11 11.08
N GLU A 100 -16.89 -17.52 10.38
CA GLU A 100 -15.83 -18.23 9.64
C GLU A 100 -14.59 -18.46 10.54
N PRO A 101 -14.01 -19.67 10.55
CA PRO A 101 -12.83 -19.97 11.32
C PRO A 101 -11.60 -19.24 10.76
N TRP A 102 -10.71 -18.82 11.66
CA TRP A 102 -9.41 -18.30 11.26
C TRP A 102 -8.52 -19.42 10.70
N SER A 103 -7.76 -19.11 9.66
CA SER A 103 -6.83 -20.04 9.03
C SER A 103 -5.43 -19.42 8.92
N ALA A 104 -4.43 -20.19 9.38
CA ALA A 104 -3.02 -19.80 9.29
C ALA A 104 -2.53 -19.70 7.83
N PRO A 105 -2.90 -20.61 6.90
CA PRO A 105 -2.53 -20.48 5.50
C PRO A 105 -3.03 -19.18 4.86
N ASP A 106 -4.27 -18.78 5.13
CA ASP A 106 -4.83 -17.54 4.56
C ASP A 106 -4.06 -16.32 5.09
N THR A 107 -3.85 -16.27 6.41
CA THR A 107 -3.06 -15.22 7.07
C THR A 107 -1.67 -15.07 6.45
N ILE A 108 -0.97 -16.18 6.24
CA ILE A 108 0.37 -16.17 5.64
C ILE A 108 0.28 -15.65 4.19
N SER A 109 -0.69 -16.15 3.42
CA SER A 109 -0.88 -15.73 2.03
C SER A 109 -1.17 -14.22 1.93
N ASP A 110 -1.98 -13.69 2.84
CA ASP A 110 -2.35 -12.28 2.92
C ASP A 110 -1.14 -11.40 3.20
N LEU A 111 -0.27 -11.82 4.13
CA LEU A 111 0.99 -11.12 4.39
C LEU A 111 1.87 -11.08 3.13
N PHE A 112 2.04 -12.21 2.42
CA PHE A 112 2.82 -12.25 1.19
C PHE A 112 2.22 -11.36 0.09
N ILE A 113 0.91 -11.35 -0.07
CA ILE A 113 0.21 -10.53 -1.07
C ILE A 113 0.35 -9.03 -0.72
N ASN A 114 0.23 -8.65 0.54
CA ASN A 114 0.49 -7.28 1.00
C ASN A 114 1.93 -6.85 0.67
N MET A 115 2.91 -7.74 0.87
CA MET A 115 4.31 -7.48 0.51
C MET A 115 4.52 -7.33 -1.00
N ALA A 116 3.82 -8.13 -1.82
CA ALA A 116 3.82 -7.95 -3.28
C ALA A 116 3.22 -6.59 -3.70
N GLY A 117 2.17 -6.14 -3.00
CA GLY A 117 1.60 -4.81 -3.13
C GLY A 117 2.63 -3.71 -2.84
N CYS A 118 3.42 -3.89 -1.77
CA CYS A 118 4.51 -2.98 -1.42
C CYS A 118 5.58 -2.86 -2.50
N LEU A 119 6.04 -3.99 -3.05
CA LEU A 119 7.02 -3.98 -4.13
C LEU A 119 6.47 -3.26 -5.38
N THR A 120 5.19 -3.49 -5.69
CA THR A 120 4.49 -2.79 -6.78
C THR A 120 4.43 -1.29 -6.55
N ALA A 121 4.14 -0.84 -5.32
CA ALA A 121 4.11 0.58 -4.95
C ALA A 121 5.48 1.24 -5.06
N LEU A 122 6.55 0.58 -4.62
CA LEU A 122 7.92 1.08 -4.74
C LEU A 122 8.34 1.22 -6.21
N PHE A 123 7.99 0.24 -7.05
CA PHE A 123 8.23 0.30 -8.50
C PHE A 123 7.45 1.46 -9.13
N TYR A 124 6.15 1.57 -8.84
CA TYR A 124 5.29 2.66 -9.30
C TYR A 124 5.84 4.03 -8.87
N TYR A 125 6.22 4.18 -7.60
CA TYR A 125 6.77 5.41 -7.07
C TYR A 125 8.03 5.85 -7.85
N ARG A 126 8.97 4.91 -8.05
CA ARG A 126 10.20 5.16 -8.82
C ARG A 126 9.93 5.55 -10.27
N LYS A 127 8.98 4.89 -10.93
CA LYS A 127 8.74 5.04 -12.37
C LYS A 127 7.77 6.16 -12.74
N ILE A 128 6.82 6.49 -11.87
CA ILE A 128 5.67 7.33 -12.21
C ILE A 128 5.65 8.63 -11.40
N ILE A 129 5.99 8.55 -10.10
CA ILE A 129 5.86 9.68 -9.17
C ILE A 129 7.13 10.55 -9.13
N MET A 130 8.30 9.94 -9.37
CA MET A 130 9.58 10.63 -9.37
C MET A 130 9.92 11.36 -10.65
N LEU A 131 9.43 10.88 -11.80
CA LEU A 131 9.77 11.50 -13.07
C LEU A 131 9.12 12.90 -13.15
N PRO A 132 9.89 13.94 -13.52
CA PRO A 132 9.34 15.26 -13.80
C PRO A 132 8.25 15.16 -14.88
N ALA A 133 7.20 15.96 -14.75
CA ALA A 133 6.10 15.98 -15.71
C ALA A 133 6.46 16.68 -17.04
N ASP A 134 7.65 17.29 -17.15
CA ASP A 134 8.05 18.06 -18.32
C ASP A 134 9.10 17.33 -19.17
N ASN A 135 8.62 16.71 -20.25
CA ASN A 135 9.30 16.81 -21.55
C ASN A 135 8.64 17.97 -22.29
N ASN A 136 8.85 19.22 -21.84
CA ASN A 136 8.61 20.36 -22.72
C ASN A 136 9.65 20.25 -23.84
N VAL A 137 9.22 19.68 -24.97
CA VAL A 137 9.92 19.77 -26.25
C VAL A 137 10.20 21.25 -26.46
N GLN A 138 11.46 21.64 -26.33
CA GLN A 138 11.92 22.93 -26.81
C GLN A 138 11.73 22.89 -28.33
N SER A 139 10.57 23.35 -28.79
CA SER A 139 10.37 23.72 -30.19
C SER A 139 11.23 24.96 -30.42
N ASN A 140 12.32 24.75 -31.16
CA ASN A 140 13.25 25.76 -31.66
C ASN A 140 12.54 26.91 -32.39
#